data_AF-A0A848DAG7-F1
#
_entry.id   AF-A0A848DAG7-F1
#
_cell.length_a   1.000
_cell.length_b   1.000
_cell.length_c   1.000
_cell.angle_alpha   90.00
_cell.angle_beta   90.00
_cell.angle_gamma   90.00
#
_symmetry.space_group_name_H-M   'P 1'
#
loop_
_entity.id
_entity.type
_entity.pdbx_description
1 polymer ?
#
loop_
_entity_poly.entity_id
_entity_poly.type
_entity_poly.pdbx_seq_one_letter_code
_entity_poly.pdbx_strand_id
1 'polypeptide(L)'
;MTVVGTVLTHSKDDFTFITKCPFKVGEFVCYLMNQNHILARVRHTEPLNDYPVEFLFDAVIDASDLAAFYGLDNNDYQYYRVSAAVVGYFDRAFNEFINPRVKPLSGTKIELADAQILSDVNRVSEGEVGSAHIGTIMSTNSGAVLSVREMVSQHLSIIAATGAGKSYTVGVIVEELMSKNNMASVLIFDPHGEYSVLSDIQNNPAFCDGDYRPKVKIVKSDQIKIRVGDLRVADFISIMDDGSMTEKMKRLFKKAYDKLKKDDKQKTRNFTKNELQETIESLRDGKNESTIDGILWRYGRVTDEKMFDDYQSIPLRSYFQPGQLTIIDVSNIGDWKQQLIADILLRHLFDARKGTDNEYYSEHQHPDRYIPYPTFIILEEAHRFAPQAGEAKSKNTLKTILSEGRKFGIGIAMVTQRPSKLDADSLSQCMTQITMRIINPSDQKQIEQSIESVSRDLIEELPSLARGQAIISGVAINTPVTVNIRGRRTAHIRGQSKDAPGIWREYKLGQDSNTIITAPSHKLDVGV
;
A
#
# COMPACT_ATOMS: atom_id res chain seq x y z
N MET A 1 0.26 -35.30 -12.89
CA MET A 1 -0.44 -34.62 -11.78
C MET A 1 -1.01 -35.67 -10.84
N THR A 2 -1.08 -35.37 -9.54
CA THR A 2 -1.49 -36.33 -8.50
C THR A 2 -2.97 -36.15 -8.21
N VAL A 3 -3.78 -37.17 -8.48
CA VAL A 3 -5.20 -37.19 -8.12
C VAL A 3 -5.33 -37.31 -6.61
N VAL A 4 -6.10 -36.41 -6.01
CA VAL A 4 -6.28 -36.29 -4.55
C VAL A 4 -7.71 -36.53 -4.11
N GLY A 5 -8.68 -36.39 -5.01
CA GLY A 5 -10.08 -36.55 -4.64
C GLY A 5 -11.02 -36.76 -5.81
N THR A 6 -12.29 -36.94 -5.48
CA THR A 6 -13.37 -37.09 -6.46
C THR A 6 -14.57 -36.24 -6.06
N VAL A 7 -15.12 -35.51 -7.02
CA VAL A 7 -16.30 -34.63 -6.80
C VAL A 7 -17.49 -35.47 -6.37
N LEU A 8 -18.12 -35.06 -5.27
CA LEU A 8 -19.32 -35.69 -4.71
C LEU A 8 -20.57 -35.01 -5.28
N THR A 9 -20.75 -33.72 -4.97
CA THR A 9 -21.92 -32.93 -5.35
C THR A 9 -21.55 -31.45 -5.50
N HIS A 10 -22.46 -30.63 -6.03
CA HIS A 10 -22.31 -29.19 -6.13
C HIS A 10 -23.46 -28.45 -5.45
N SER A 11 -23.15 -27.29 -4.86
CA SER A 11 -24.10 -26.36 -4.25
C SER A 11 -24.32 -25.16 -5.17
N LYS A 12 -25.01 -24.10 -4.71
CA LYS A 12 -25.25 -22.88 -5.51
C LYS A 12 -23.96 -22.10 -5.82
N ASP A 13 -22.99 -22.09 -4.91
CA ASP A 13 -21.77 -21.30 -5.04
C ASP A 13 -20.49 -22.16 -5.13
N ASP A 14 -20.53 -23.41 -4.66
CA ASP A 14 -19.35 -24.29 -4.54
C ASP A 14 -19.56 -25.69 -5.13
N PHE A 15 -18.49 -26.47 -5.20
CA PHE A 15 -18.56 -27.92 -5.32
C PHE A 15 -17.86 -28.59 -4.14
N THR A 16 -18.26 -29.81 -3.84
CA THR A 16 -17.67 -30.63 -2.77
C THR A 16 -17.01 -31.85 -3.36
N PHE A 17 -15.87 -32.24 -2.80
CA PHE A 17 -15.18 -33.46 -3.17
C PHE A 17 -14.71 -34.23 -1.93
N ILE A 18 -14.53 -35.53 -2.08
CA ILE A 18 -14.01 -36.42 -1.04
C ILE A 18 -12.53 -36.68 -1.31
N THR A 19 -11.72 -36.58 -0.28
CA THR A 19 -10.25 -36.75 -0.31
C THR A 19 -9.77 -37.44 0.97
N LYS A 20 -8.61 -38.10 0.91
CA LYS A 20 -7.90 -38.59 2.11
C LYS A 20 -6.94 -37.55 2.71
N CYS A 21 -6.61 -36.52 1.95
CA CYS A 21 -5.71 -35.46 2.36
C CYS A 21 -6.52 -34.26 2.90
N PRO A 22 -6.22 -33.77 4.11
CA PRO A 22 -6.81 -32.53 4.61
C PRO A 22 -6.19 -31.34 3.86
N PHE A 23 -7.04 -30.46 3.32
CA PHE A 23 -6.62 -29.21 2.69
C PHE A 23 -6.87 -28.02 3.60
N LYS A 24 -6.01 -27.01 3.52
CA LYS A 24 -6.20 -25.73 4.24
C LYS A 24 -7.03 -24.76 3.40
N VAL A 25 -7.72 -23.86 4.09
CA VAL A 25 -8.46 -22.78 3.43
C VAL A 25 -7.50 -21.92 2.59
N GLY A 26 -7.91 -21.62 1.35
CA GLY A 26 -7.12 -20.86 0.39
C GLY A 26 -6.16 -21.69 -0.46
N GLU A 27 -5.96 -22.98 -0.17
CA GLU A 27 -5.17 -23.86 -1.05
C GLU A 27 -5.87 -24.08 -2.40
N PHE A 28 -5.06 -24.35 -3.42
CA PHE A 28 -5.55 -24.58 -4.78
C PHE A 28 -5.53 -26.06 -5.15
N VAL A 29 -6.63 -26.49 -5.77
CA VAL A 29 -6.75 -27.76 -6.46
C VAL A 29 -7.17 -27.50 -7.89
N CYS A 30 -7.06 -28.49 -8.77
CA CYS A 30 -7.52 -28.35 -10.14
C CYS A 30 -8.32 -29.57 -10.60
N TYR A 31 -9.05 -29.41 -11.69
CA TYR A 31 -9.71 -30.50 -12.40
C TYR A 31 -9.64 -30.26 -13.91
N LEU A 32 -9.73 -31.33 -14.68
CA LEU A 32 -9.69 -31.25 -16.15
C LEU A 32 -11.09 -31.02 -16.70
N MET A 33 -11.25 -30.01 -17.55
CA MET A 33 -12.48 -29.75 -18.31
C MET A 33 -12.11 -29.27 -19.71
N ASN A 34 -12.62 -29.95 -20.75
CA ASN A 34 -12.36 -29.59 -22.15
C ASN A 34 -10.86 -29.39 -22.47
N GLN A 35 -9.99 -30.26 -21.94
CA GLN A 35 -8.52 -30.20 -22.06
C GLN A 35 -7.83 -29.04 -21.31
N ASN A 36 -8.57 -28.22 -20.56
CA ASN A 36 -8.02 -27.17 -19.71
C ASN A 36 -8.03 -27.59 -18.24
N HIS A 37 -6.96 -27.25 -17.52
CA HIS A 37 -6.89 -27.40 -16.07
C HIS A 37 -7.57 -26.20 -15.41
N ILE A 38 -8.72 -26.44 -14.79
CA ILE A 38 -9.49 -25.42 -14.10
C ILE A 38 -9.04 -25.36 -12.64
N LEU A 39 -8.54 -24.20 -12.21
CA LEU A 39 -8.23 -23.92 -10.81
C LEU A 39 -9.51 -23.77 -9.99
N ALA A 40 -9.47 -24.37 -8.81
CA ALA A 40 -10.47 -24.21 -7.76
C ALA A 40 -9.77 -23.94 -6.42
N ARG A 41 -10.38 -23.11 -5.59
CA ARG A 41 -9.84 -22.71 -4.28
C ARG A 41 -10.61 -23.39 -3.17
N VAL A 42 -9.90 -23.98 -2.23
CA VAL A 42 -10.46 -24.63 -1.05
C VAL A 42 -11.05 -23.57 -0.11
N ARG A 43 -12.29 -23.78 0.32
CA ARG A 43 -13.02 -22.91 1.26
C ARG A 43 -13.15 -23.52 2.64
N HIS A 44 -13.47 -24.81 2.72
CA HIS A 44 -13.71 -25.50 3.98
C HIS A 44 -13.34 -26.97 3.86
N THR A 45 -12.83 -27.54 4.94
CA THR A 45 -12.46 -28.95 5.06
C THR A 45 -13.03 -29.49 6.36
N GLU A 46 -13.81 -30.56 6.29
CA GLU A 46 -14.36 -31.28 7.45
C GLU A 46 -14.15 -32.79 7.31
N PRO A 47 -14.04 -33.55 8.41
CA PRO A 47 -14.12 -35.01 8.36
C PRO A 47 -15.43 -35.46 7.70
N LEU A 48 -15.37 -36.52 6.90
CA LEU A 48 -16.56 -37.08 6.26
C LEU A 48 -17.42 -37.85 7.28
N ASN A 49 -16.75 -38.61 8.15
CA ASN A 49 -17.34 -39.34 9.27
C ASN A 49 -16.47 -39.10 10.51
N ASP A 50 -17.11 -38.85 11.65
CA ASP A 50 -16.45 -38.82 12.94
C ASP A 50 -16.66 -40.17 13.66
N TYR A 51 -15.70 -40.54 14.50
CA TYR A 51 -15.88 -41.67 15.40
C TYR A 51 -17.10 -41.45 16.30
N PRO A 52 -17.86 -42.51 16.65
CA PRO A 52 -18.89 -42.43 17.67
C PRO A 52 -18.33 -41.79 18.95
N VAL A 53 -19.10 -40.89 19.58
CA VAL A 53 -18.66 -40.11 20.73
C VAL A 53 -18.24 -41.01 21.89
N GLU A 54 -18.87 -42.19 22.00
CA GLU A 54 -18.55 -43.21 23.00
C GLU A 54 -17.10 -43.70 22.91
N PHE A 55 -16.51 -43.68 21.71
CA PHE A 55 -15.15 -44.13 21.48
C PHE A 55 -14.11 -43.06 21.83
N LEU A 56 -14.57 -41.84 22.16
CA LEU A 56 -13.73 -40.68 22.49
C LEU A 56 -13.68 -40.39 23.99
N PHE A 57 -14.41 -41.15 24.82
CA PHE A 57 -14.44 -40.92 26.27
C PHE A 57 -13.20 -41.44 27.00
N ASP A 58 -12.53 -42.45 26.45
CA ASP A 58 -11.33 -43.02 27.04
C ASP A 58 -10.10 -42.31 26.49
N ALA A 59 -9.29 -41.71 27.38
CA ALA A 59 -8.07 -41.00 26.99
C ALA A 59 -6.85 -41.94 26.83
N VAL A 60 -7.00 -43.24 27.13
CA VAL A 60 -5.93 -44.25 27.09
C VAL A 60 -6.07 -45.16 25.88
N ILE A 61 -7.29 -45.48 25.45
CA ILE A 61 -7.54 -46.35 24.30
C ILE A 61 -7.83 -45.49 23.06
N ASP A 62 -7.10 -45.72 21.97
CA ASP A 62 -7.33 -45.01 20.72
C ASP A 62 -8.68 -45.38 20.10
N ALA A 63 -9.40 -44.38 19.58
CA ALA A 63 -10.72 -44.56 18.98
C ALA A 63 -10.71 -45.55 17.80
N SER A 64 -9.58 -45.65 17.09
CA SER A 64 -9.37 -46.61 16.01
C SER A 64 -9.37 -48.06 16.49
N ASP A 65 -8.85 -48.32 17.69
CA ASP A 65 -8.80 -49.66 18.28
C ASP A 65 -10.19 -50.09 18.75
N LEU A 66 -10.94 -49.16 19.35
CA LEU A 66 -12.34 -49.38 19.69
C LEU A 66 -13.19 -49.61 18.44
N ALA A 67 -13.02 -48.79 17.39
CA ALA A 67 -13.72 -48.97 16.13
C ALA A 67 -13.46 -50.35 15.52
N ALA A 68 -12.19 -50.78 15.49
CA ALA A 68 -11.82 -52.12 15.02
C ALA A 68 -12.43 -53.23 15.89
N PHE A 69 -12.45 -53.05 17.22
CA PHE A 69 -13.08 -53.99 18.15
C PHE A 69 -14.59 -54.14 17.89
N TYR A 70 -15.29 -53.04 17.60
CA TYR A 70 -16.71 -53.04 17.24
C TYR A 70 -16.98 -53.44 15.78
N GLY A 71 -15.94 -53.79 15.02
CA GLY A 71 -16.06 -54.26 13.62
C GLY A 71 -16.32 -53.14 12.61
N LEU A 72 -15.99 -51.89 12.94
CA LEU A 72 -16.05 -50.75 12.02
C LEU A 72 -14.75 -50.66 11.21
N ASP A 73 -14.85 -50.27 9.93
CA ASP A 73 -13.68 -50.04 9.09
C ASP A 73 -13.05 -48.68 9.41
N ASN A 74 -11.82 -48.68 9.92
CA ASN A 74 -11.08 -47.46 10.21
C ASN A 74 -10.85 -46.57 8.98
N ASN A 75 -10.91 -47.13 7.75
CA ASN A 75 -10.79 -46.34 6.54
C ASN A 75 -11.96 -45.35 6.36
N ASP A 76 -13.15 -45.64 6.91
CA ASP A 76 -14.32 -44.77 6.76
C ASP A 76 -14.16 -43.42 7.49
N TYR A 77 -13.25 -43.35 8.46
CA TYR A 77 -12.95 -42.17 9.27
C TYR A 77 -11.71 -41.39 8.77
N GLN A 78 -11.09 -41.82 7.67
CA GLN A 78 -9.88 -41.19 7.09
C GLN A 78 -10.19 -40.25 5.92
N TYR A 79 -11.47 -40.04 5.62
CA TYR A 79 -11.90 -39.19 4.52
C TYR A 79 -12.35 -37.82 5.01
N TYR A 80 -12.09 -36.81 4.19
CA TYR A 80 -12.55 -35.45 4.39
C TYR A 80 -13.51 -35.07 3.27
N ARG A 81 -14.53 -34.29 3.63
CA ARG A 81 -15.34 -33.52 2.69
C ARG A 81 -14.75 -32.12 2.57
N VAL A 82 -14.39 -31.74 1.35
CA VAL A 82 -13.80 -30.43 1.06
C VAL A 82 -14.72 -29.65 0.14
N SER A 83 -15.06 -28.42 0.53
CA SER A 83 -15.76 -27.45 -0.32
C SER A 83 -14.75 -26.58 -1.06
N ALA A 84 -14.94 -26.40 -2.36
CA ALA A 84 -14.10 -25.57 -3.20
C ALA A 84 -14.91 -24.71 -4.17
N ALA A 85 -14.42 -23.48 -4.39
CA ALA A 85 -14.98 -22.53 -5.34
C ALA A 85 -14.21 -22.59 -6.66
N VAL A 86 -14.94 -22.60 -7.79
CA VAL A 86 -14.33 -22.58 -9.13
C VAL A 86 -13.77 -21.19 -9.40
N VAL A 87 -12.46 -21.12 -9.65
CA VAL A 87 -11.75 -19.88 -9.91
C VAL A 87 -11.69 -19.61 -11.40
N GLY A 88 -11.08 -20.51 -12.16
CA GLY A 88 -10.94 -20.37 -13.62
C GLY A 88 -9.67 -21.01 -14.16
N TYR A 89 -9.32 -20.67 -15.39
CA TYR A 89 -8.10 -21.10 -16.06
C TYR A 89 -7.57 -19.97 -16.92
N PHE A 90 -6.28 -20.00 -17.25
CA PHE A 90 -5.71 -19.04 -18.17
C PHE A 90 -5.85 -19.52 -19.62
N ASP A 91 -6.60 -18.78 -20.42
CA ASP A 91 -6.73 -19.05 -21.85
C ASP A 91 -5.61 -18.33 -22.60
N ARG A 92 -4.67 -19.11 -23.13
CA ARG A 92 -3.50 -18.60 -23.85
C ARG A 92 -3.83 -17.99 -25.21
N ALA A 93 -4.98 -18.34 -25.81
CA ALA A 93 -5.39 -17.76 -27.09
C ALA A 93 -5.93 -16.34 -26.92
N PHE A 94 -6.67 -16.09 -25.83
CA PHE A 94 -7.20 -14.77 -25.49
C PHE A 94 -6.31 -13.95 -24.54
N ASN A 95 -5.27 -14.59 -23.97
CA ASN A 95 -4.39 -14.00 -22.97
C ASN A 95 -5.18 -13.43 -21.77
N GLU A 96 -6.18 -14.18 -21.32
CA GLU A 96 -7.13 -13.77 -20.29
C GLU A 96 -7.44 -14.94 -19.36
N PHE A 97 -7.69 -14.62 -18.09
CA PHE A 97 -8.12 -15.59 -17.10
C PHE A 97 -9.65 -15.74 -17.13
N ILE A 98 -10.13 -16.94 -17.48
CA ILE A 98 -11.55 -17.19 -17.73
C ILE A 98 -12.12 -18.06 -16.62
N ASN A 99 -13.21 -17.58 -16.01
CA ASN A 99 -14.06 -18.44 -15.19
C ASN A 99 -15.02 -19.20 -16.12
N PRO A 100 -15.02 -20.54 -16.13
CA PRO A 100 -15.88 -21.33 -17.02
C PRO A 100 -17.37 -21.18 -16.71
N ARG A 101 -17.74 -20.64 -15.54
CA ARG A 101 -19.12 -20.51 -15.03
C ARG A 101 -19.89 -21.83 -14.98
N VAL A 102 -19.17 -22.94 -15.06
CA VAL A 102 -19.69 -24.30 -15.04
C VAL A 102 -18.90 -25.08 -14.00
N LYS A 103 -19.62 -25.86 -13.21
CA LYS A 103 -19.06 -26.67 -12.12
C LYS A 103 -18.70 -28.06 -12.62
N PRO A 104 -17.74 -28.74 -11.98
CA PRO A 104 -17.41 -30.12 -12.34
C PRO A 104 -18.60 -31.04 -12.07
N LEU A 105 -18.72 -32.09 -12.88
CA LEU A 105 -19.71 -33.14 -12.68
C LEU A 105 -19.34 -34.01 -11.48
N SER A 106 -20.33 -34.63 -10.84
CA SER A 106 -20.07 -35.68 -9.85
C SER A 106 -19.22 -36.80 -10.47
N GLY A 107 -18.25 -37.31 -9.72
CA GLY A 107 -17.28 -38.29 -10.21
C GLY A 107 -16.04 -37.69 -10.89
N THR A 108 -16.00 -36.37 -11.16
CA THR A 108 -14.81 -35.71 -11.72
C THR A 108 -13.62 -35.85 -10.76
N LYS A 109 -12.44 -36.17 -11.30
CA LYS A 109 -11.20 -36.30 -10.52
C LYS A 109 -10.62 -34.92 -10.21
N ILE A 110 -10.23 -34.73 -8.95
CA ILE A 110 -9.55 -33.54 -8.46
C ILE A 110 -8.06 -33.85 -8.32
N GLU A 111 -7.23 -32.95 -8.79
CA GLU A 111 -5.77 -33.04 -8.80
C GLU A 111 -5.15 -31.90 -8.00
N LEU A 112 -3.92 -32.10 -7.50
CA LEU A 112 -3.14 -31.00 -6.93
C LEU A 112 -2.73 -30.02 -8.03
N ALA A 113 -2.88 -28.73 -7.76
CA ALA A 113 -2.35 -27.68 -8.61
C ALA A 113 -0.82 -27.68 -8.50
N ASP A 114 -0.13 -28.02 -9.59
CA ASP A 114 1.33 -27.98 -9.65
C ASP A 114 1.84 -26.55 -9.91
N ALA A 115 3.16 -26.38 -9.90
CA ALA A 115 3.79 -25.08 -10.10
C ALA A 115 3.46 -24.45 -11.46
N GLN A 116 3.18 -25.26 -12.48
CA GLN A 116 2.86 -24.77 -13.82
C GLN A 116 1.45 -24.18 -13.84
N ILE A 117 0.46 -24.87 -13.27
CA ILE A 117 -0.91 -24.34 -13.17
C ILE A 117 -0.94 -23.14 -12.20
N LEU A 118 -0.23 -23.21 -11.08
CA LEU A 118 -0.16 -22.09 -10.13
C LEU A 118 0.50 -20.84 -10.72
N SER A 119 1.32 -20.97 -11.76
CA SER A 119 1.87 -19.81 -12.46
C SER A 119 0.78 -18.98 -13.15
N ASP A 120 -0.34 -19.60 -13.56
CA ASP A 120 -1.48 -18.94 -14.20
C ASP A 120 -2.26 -18.02 -13.24
N VAL A 121 -2.02 -18.14 -11.93
CA VAL A 121 -2.47 -17.17 -10.92
C VAL A 121 -1.81 -15.81 -11.16
N ASN A 122 -0.53 -15.82 -11.54
CA ASN A 122 0.22 -14.61 -11.80
C ASN A 122 -0.12 -14.08 -13.20
N ARG A 123 -0.19 -12.75 -13.31
CA ARG A 123 -0.42 -12.09 -14.60
C ARG A 123 0.85 -11.95 -15.44
N VAL A 124 2.00 -11.97 -14.78
CA VAL A 124 3.34 -11.80 -15.35
C VAL A 124 4.28 -12.81 -14.74
N SER A 125 5.27 -13.26 -15.49
CA SER A 125 6.22 -14.27 -14.99
C SER A 125 7.28 -13.61 -14.11
N GLU A 126 7.82 -14.38 -13.17
CA GLU A 126 8.94 -13.92 -12.34
C GLU A 126 10.17 -13.59 -13.21
N GLY A 127 10.77 -12.42 -12.99
CA GLY A 127 11.97 -12.01 -13.70
C GLY A 127 11.71 -11.27 -15.01
N GLU A 128 10.47 -11.19 -15.48
CA GLU A 128 10.09 -10.37 -16.64
C GLU A 128 10.08 -8.88 -16.30
N VAL A 129 10.21 -8.03 -17.34
CA VAL A 129 10.02 -6.58 -17.20
C VAL A 129 8.59 -6.29 -16.76
N GLY A 130 8.44 -5.47 -15.71
CA GLY A 130 7.12 -5.19 -15.15
C GLY A 130 6.62 -6.24 -14.14
N SER A 131 7.47 -7.17 -13.70
CA SER A 131 7.17 -8.13 -12.64
C SER A 131 7.66 -7.67 -11.27
N ALA A 132 6.89 -7.97 -10.22
CA ALA A 132 7.29 -7.77 -8.82
C ALA A 132 7.03 -9.04 -8.01
N HIS A 133 8.09 -9.76 -7.63
CA HIS A 133 7.99 -10.98 -6.84
C HIS A 133 7.85 -10.64 -5.35
N ILE A 134 6.65 -10.85 -4.80
CA ILE A 134 6.27 -10.44 -3.44
C ILE A 134 6.57 -11.54 -2.41
N GLY A 135 6.56 -12.80 -2.83
CA GLY A 135 6.63 -13.92 -1.91
C GLY A 135 6.24 -15.25 -2.56
N THR A 136 5.88 -16.22 -1.73
CA THR A 136 5.42 -17.54 -2.19
C THR A 136 3.94 -17.72 -1.84
N ILE A 137 3.18 -18.31 -2.76
CA ILE A 137 1.78 -18.70 -2.51
C ILE A 137 1.78 -19.75 -1.38
N MET A 138 0.92 -19.55 -0.37
CA MET A 138 0.86 -20.40 0.82
C MET A 138 0.70 -21.88 0.48
N SER A 139 1.36 -22.74 1.26
CA SER A 139 1.40 -24.19 1.09
C SER A 139 1.95 -24.67 -0.26
N THR A 140 2.65 -23.81 -1.00
CA THR A 140 3.28 -24.15 -2.29
C THR A 140 4.69 -23.56 -2.37
N ASN A 141 5.47 -23.99 -3.37
CA ASN A 141 6.75 -23.39 -3.71
C ASN A 141 6.65 -22.40 -4.89
N SER A 142 5.42 -22.01 -5.27
CA SER A 142 5.17 -21.12 -6.41
C SER A 142 5.27 -19.67 -5.98
N GLY A 143 5.96 -18.85 -6.78
CA GLY A 143 6.07 -17.42 -6.55
C GLY A 143 4.74 -16.70 -6.75
N ALA A 144 4.49 -15.70 -5.91
CA ALA A 144 3.41 -14.73 -6.08
C ALA A 144 3.99 -13.45 -6.70
N VAL A 145 3.63 -13.18 -7.95
CA VAL A 145 4.23 -12.13 -8.79
C VAL A 145 3.15 -11.17 -9.24
N LEU A 146 3.34 -9.89 -8.93
CA LEU A 146 2.41 -8.82 -9.30
C LEU A 146 2.87 -8.10 -10.57
N SER A 147 1.89 -7.71 -11.39
CA SER A 147 2.12 -6.80 -12.50
C SER A 147 2.35 -5.38 -11.99
N VAL A 148 3.57 -4.87 -12.14
CA VAL A 148 3.94 -3.48 -11.80
C VAL A 148 3.16 -2.50 -12.67
N ARG A 149 2.89 -2.85 -13.94
CA ARG A 149 2.09 -2.02 -14.84
C ARG A 149 0.70 -1.76 -14.26
N GLU A 150 0.00 -2.81 -13.85
CA GLU A 150 -1.36 -2.68 -13.30
C GLU A 150 -1.32 -2.01 -11.92
N MET A 151 -0.35 -2.36 -11.06
CA MET A 151 -0.17 -1.76 -9.74
C MET A 151 0.08 -0.24 -9.81
N VAL A 152 0.92 0.21 -10.74
CA VAL A 152 1.20 1.65 -10.92
C VAL A 152 0.02 2.33 -11.61
N SER A 153 -0.63 1.70 -12.58
CA SER A 153 -1.72 2.33 -13.33
C SER A 153 -3.04 2.40 -12.57
N GLN A 154 -3.28 1.47 -11.65
CA GLN A 154 -4.58 1.31 -10.99
C GLN A 154 -4.50 1.39 -9.47
N HIS A 155 -3.41 1.97 -8.97
CA HIS A 155 -3.15 2.21 -7.56
C HIS A 155 -3.05 0.91 -6.73
N LEU A 156 -2.48 1.04 -5.54
CA LEU A 156 -2.26 -0.05 -4.60
C LEU A 156 -2.77 0.36 -3.22
N SER A 157 -3.37 -0.55 -2.47
CA SER A 157 -3.53 -0.40 -1.03
C SER A 157 -2.74 -1.47 -0.28
N ILE A 158 -2.10 -1.07 0.82
CA ILE A 158 -1.44 -1.99 1.75
C ILE A 158 -2.04 -1.76 3.12
N ILE A 159 -2.73 -2.78 3.62
CA ILE A 159 -3.56 -2.70 4.82
C ILE A 159 -3.07 -3.74 5.81
N ALA A 160 -2.75 -3.32 7.03
CA ALA A 160 -2.12 -4.21 8.00
C ALA A 160 -2.31 -3.72 9.43
N ALA A 161 -2.64 -4.61 10.38
CA ALA A 161 -2.60 -4.22 11.79
C ALA A 161 -1.17 -3.94 12.27
N THR A 162 -1.02 -3.25 13.40
CA THR A 162 0.28 -2.97 14.01
C THR A 162 1.07 -4.28 14.21
N GLY A 163 2.33 -4.28 13.78
CA GLY A 163 3.21 -5.45 13.89
C GLY A 163 2.97 -6.58 12.88
N ALA A 164 1.99 -6.46 11.98
CA ALA A 164 1.72 -7.50 10.98
C ALA A 164 2.78 -7.55 9.86
N GLY A 165 3.54 -6.47 9.66
CA GLY A 165 4.61 -6.39 8.65
C GLY A 165 4.43 -5.30 7.58
N LYS A 166 3.54 -4.32 7.79
CA LYS A 166 3.25 -3.22 6.85
C LYS A 166 4.49 -2.60 6.18
N SER A 167 5.37 -1.98 6.98
CA SER A 167 6.58 -1.30 6.48
C SER A 167 7.58 -2.29 5.85
N TYR A 168 7.54 -3.57 6.27
CA TYR A 168 8.33 -4.63 5.67
C TYR A 168 7.86 -4.95 4.25
N THR A 169 6.55 -5.12 4.06
CA THR A 169 5.93 -5.34 2.75
C THR A 169 6.15 -4.15 1.81
N VAL A 170 6.05 -2.92 2.31
CA VAL A 170 6.42 -1.72 1.55
C VAL A 170 7.88 -1.81 1.08
N GLY A 171 8.79 -2.20 1.97
CA GLY A 171 10.19 -2.43 1.63
C GLY A 171 10.36 -3.45 0.49
N VAL A 172 9.67 -4.59 0.53
CA VAL A 172 9.69 -5.61 -0.54
C VAL A 172 9.20 -5.01 -1.87
N ILE A 173 8.11 -4.25 -1.87
CA ILE A 173 7.61 -3.61 -3.09
C ILE A 173 8.60 -2.59 -3.65
N VAL A 174 9.21 -1.78 -2.79
CA VAL A 174 10.21 -0.79 -3.21
C VAL A 174 11.45 -1.48 -3.78
N GLU A 175 11.89 -2.60 -3.19
CA GLU A 175 12.96 -3.43 -3.74
C GLU A 175 12.63 -3.93 -5.15
N GLU A 176 11.42 -4.44 -5.38
CA GLU A 176 10.99 -4.89 -6.71
C GLU A 176 10.91 -3.72 -7.71
N LEU A 177 10.38 -2.57 -7.30
CA LEU A 177 10.28 -1.37 -8.14
C LEU A 177 11.65 -0.78 -8.51
N MET A 178 12.63 -0.86 -7.60
CA MET A 178 14.02 -0.43 -7.83
C MET A 178 14.87 -1.52 -8.51
N SER A 179 14.32 -2.70 -8.75
CA SER A 179 15.04 -3.74 -9.49
C SER A 179 15.28 -3.32 -10.94
N LYS A 180 16.29 -3.93 -11.55
CA LYS A 180 16.63 -3.77 -12.96
C LYS A 180 15.48 -4.03 -13.94
N ASN A 181 14.48 -4.81 -13.53
CA ASN A 181 13.34 -5.16 -14.38
C ASN A 181 12.30 -4.05 -14.45
N ASN A 182 12.33 -3.09 -13.51
CA ASN A 182 11.29 -2.07 -13.38
C ASN A 182 11.86 -0.64 -13.42
N MET A 183 13.03 -0.40 -12.82
CA MET A 183 13.71 0.91 -12.80
C MET A 183 12.72 2.07 -12.54
N ALA A 184 11.81 1.89 -11.59
CA ALA A 184 10.67 2.80 -11.44
C ALA A 184 11.11 4.17 -10.87
N SER A 185 10.25 5.18 -11.05
CA SER A 185 10.37 6.47 -10.36
C SER A 185 9.45 6.47 -9.14
N VAL A 186 10.03 6.26 -7.95
CA VAL A 186 9.27 6.04 -6.71
C VAL A 186 9.50 7.17 -5.72
N LEU A 187 8.43 7.62 -5.08
CA LEU A 187 8.49 8.55 -3.96
C LEU A 187 7.76 7.99 -2.75
N ILE A 188 8.41 7.95 -1.59
CA ILE A 188 7.78 7.63 -0.30
C ILE A 188 7.57 8.93 0.46
N PHE A 189 6.32 9.19 0.86
CA PHE A 189 5.99 10.23 1.81
C PHE A 189 5.96 9.60 3.22
N ASP A 190 6.99 9.89 4.02
CA ASP A 190 7.29 9.22 5.27
C ASP A 190 7.07 10.15 6.48
N PRO A 191 5.92 10.04 7.16
CA PRO A 191 5.62 10.84 8.33
C PRO A 191 6.24 10.33 9.62
N HIS A 192 6.94 9.19 9.60
CA HIS A 192 7.54 8.57 10.79
C HIS A 192 9.08 8.42 10.72
N GLY A 193 9.68 8.65 9.54
CA GLY A 193 11.13 8.58 9.33
C GLY A 193 11.68 7.15 9.27
N GLU A 194 10.81 6.17 9.00
CA GLU A 194 11.12 4.74 9.05
C GLU A 194 11.93 4.25 7.84
N TYR A 195 11.82 4.90 6.68
CA TYR A 195 12.30 4.36 5.42
C TYR A 195 13.74 4.72 5.05
N SER A 196 14.44 5.51 5.87
CA SER A 196 15.83 5.92 5.62
C SER A 196 16.80 4.75 5.41
N VAL A 197 16.51 3.57 5.98
CA VAL A 197 17.27 2.33 5.79
C VAL A 197 17.25 1.80 4.35
N LEU A 198 16.28 2.22 3.52
CA LEU A 198 16.23 1.83 2.10
C LEU A 198 17.35 2.47 1.27
N SER A 199 18.15 3.38 1.86
CA SER A 199 19.40 3.86 1.24
C SER A 199 20.38 2.74 0.91
N ASP A 200 20.28 1.59 1.58
CA ASP A 200 21.06 0.37 1.30
C ASP A 200 20.87 -0.13 -0.15
N ILE A 201 19.74 0.17 -0.79
CA ILE A 201 19.46 -0.23 -2.18
C ILE A 201 20.57 0.24 -3.13
N GLN A 202 21.07 1.47 -2.94
CA GLN A 202 22.06 2.09 -3.82
C GLN A 202 23.40 1.35 -3.86
N ASN A 203 23.76 0.68 -2.76
CA ASN A 203 25.03 -0.02 -2.60
C ASN A 203 24.89 -1.54 -2.70
N ASN A 204 23.68 -2.05 -2.91
CA ASN A 204 23.43 -3.48 -2.92
C ASN A 204 23.52 -4.03 -4.36
N PRO A 205 24.46 -4.96 -4.64
CA PRO A 205 24.66 -5.53 -5.97
C PRO A 205 23.41 -6.21 -6.56
N ALA A 206 22.49 -6.68 -5.72
CA ALA A 206 21.25 -7.33 -6.17
C ALA A 206 20.31 -6.42 -6.98
N PHE A 207 20.51 -5.10 -6.92
CA PHE A 207 19.73 -4.12 -7.69
C PHE A 207 20.50 -3.51 -8.86
N CYS A 208 21.77 -3.89 -9.03
CA CYS A 208 22.65 -3.34 -10.05
C CYS A 208 22.71 -4.31 -11.25
N ASP A 209 22.64 -3.79 -12.47
CA ASP A 209 22.89 -4.60 -13.68
C ASP A 209 23.51 -3.74 -14.80
N GLY A 210 24.61 -4.20 -15.39
CA GLY A 210 25.39 -3.41 -16.34
C GLY A 210 25.72 -2.01 -15.79
N ASP A 211 25.22 -0.97 -16.46
CA ASP A 211 25.37 0.44 -16.08
C ASP A 211 24.25 0.95 -15.14
N TYR A 212 23.19 0.17 -14.93
CA TYR A 212 22.08 0.57 -14.07
C TYR A 212 22.49 0.52 -12.61
N ARG A 213 22.36 1.66 -11.92
CA ARG A 213 22.51 1.79 -10.46
C ARG A 213 21.31 2.56 -9.90
N PRO A 214 20.54 1.99 -8.96
CA PRO A 214 19.44 2.71 -8.35
C PRO A 214 19.98 3.87 -7.51
N LYS A 215 19.23 4.97 -7.48
CA LYS A 215 19.57 6.16 -6.68
C LYS A 215 18.59 6.29 -5.53
N VAL A 216 19.08 6.61 -4.34
CA VAL A 216 18.22 6.91 -3.20
C VAL A 216 18.45 8.35 -2.77
N LYS A 217 17.37 9.13 -2.72
CA LYS A 217 17.39 10.54 -2.30
C LYS A 217 16.52 10.71 -1.06
N ILE A 218 17.13 11.12 0.05
CA ILE A 218 16.40 11.45 1.28
C ILE A 218 16.25 12.97 1.34
N VAL A 219 15.00 13.44 1.43
CA VAL A 219 14.64 14.85 1.56
C VAL A 219 14.06 15.04 2.95
N LYS A 220 14.73 15.86 3.76
CA LYS A 220 14.26 16.20 5.10
C LYS A 220 13.31 17.39 5.08
N SER A 221 12.46 17.51 6.10
CA SER A 221 11.46 18.58 6.22
C SER A 221 12.02 20.01 6.11
N ASP A 222 13.26 20.26 6.52
CA ASP A 222 13.92 21.58 6.46
C ASP A 222 14.40 21.97 5.05
N GLN A 223 14.61 20.98 4.18
CA GLN A 223 15.00 21.14 2.78
C GLN A 223 13.79 21.40 1.87
N ILE A 224 12.57 21.17 2.35
CA ILE A 224 11.35 21.37 1.56
C ILE A 224 11.02 22.86 1.55
N LYS A 225 11.06 23.45 0.37
CA LYS A 225 10.62 24.83 0.12
C LYS A 225 9.32 24.84 -0.68
N ILE A 226 8.36 25.62 -0.21
CA ILE A 226 7.09 25.89 -0.88
C ILE A 226 7.13 27.33 -1.37
N ARG A 227 6.92 27.51 -2.67
CA ARG A 227 6.77 28.83 -3.23
C ARG A 227 5.44 29.43 -2.80
N VAL A 228 5.46 30.66 -2.29
CA VAL A 228 4.23 31.35 -1.82
C VAL A 228 3.18 31.49 -2.91
N GLY A 229 3.60 31.74 -4.16
CA GLY A 229 2.69 31.80 -5.31
C GLY A 229 2.01 30.48 -5.69
N ASP A 230 2.51 29.34 -5.23
CA ASP A 230 1.93 28.01 -5.52
C ASP A 230 0.76 27.66 -4.57
N LEU A 231 0.62 28.42 -3.47
CA LEU A 231 -0.46 28.27 -2.51
C LEU A 231 -1.77 28.82 -3.05
N ARG A 232 -2.85 28.06 -2.84
CA ARG A 232 -4.23 28.50 -3.08
C ARG A 232 -4.69 29.38 -1.92
N VAL A 233 -5.69 30.22 -2.17
CA VAL A 233 -6.31 31.03 -1.10
C VAL A 233 -6.81 30.17 0.08
N ALA A 234 -7.33 28.97 -0.22
CA ALA A 234 -7.78 28.02 0.79
C ALA A 234 -6.62 27.49 1.65
N ASP A 235 -5.43 27.32 1.05
CA ASP A 235 -4.23 26.89 1.76
C ASP A 235 -3.84 27.97 2.77
N PHE A 236 -3.69 29.22 2.33
CA PHE A 236 -3.41 30.36 3.21
C PHE A 236 -4.42 30.49 4.34
N ILE A 237 -5.72 30.49 4.02
CA ILE A 237 -6.77 30.62 5.04
C ILE A 237 -6.62 29.50 6.07
N SER A 238 -6.35 28.27 5.63
CA SER A 238 -6.21 27.15 6.57
C SER A 238 -4.98 27.22 7.47
N ILE A 239 -3.90 27.85 7.01
CA ILE A 239 -2.69 28.00 7.81
C ILE A 239 -2.82 29.20 8.77
N MET A 240 -3.51 30.25 8.33
CA MET A 240 -3.74 31.47 9.12
C MET A 240 -4.86 31.32 10.16
N ASP A 241 -5.87 30.50 9.88
CA ASP A 241 -7.05 30.35 10.73
C ASP A 241 -6.77 29.40 11.92
N ASP A 242 -6.47 30.01 13.06
CA ASP A 242 -6.37 29.35 14.36
C ASP A 242 -7.72 29.21 15.08
N GLY A 243 -8.83 29.25 14.33
CA GLY A 243 -10.20 29.21 14.84
C GLY A 243 -10.76 30.59 15.20
N SER A 244 -9.98 31.65 15.00
CA SER A 244 -10.37 33.03 15.33
C SER A 244 -10.52 33.94 14.12
N MET A 245 -10.26 33.46 12.89
CA MET A 245 -10.46 34.29 11.70
C MET A 245 -11.94 34.47 11.39
N THR A 246 -12.40 35.71 11.43
CA THR A 246 -13.78 36.06 11.05
C THR A 246 -14.01 35.92 9.54
N GLU A 247 -15.27 35.73 9.13
CA GLU A 247 -15.66 35.73 7.71
C GLU A 247 -15.27 37.03 6.98
N LYS A 248 -15.28 38.16 7.69
CA LYS A 248 -14.80 39.45 7.16
C LYS A 248 -13.31 39.36 6.81
N MET A 249 -12.49 38.79 7.69
CA MET A 249 -11.04 38.60 7.44
C MET A 249 -10.80 37.69 6.24
N LYS A 250 -11.48 36.53 6.20
CA LYS A 250 -11.37 35.56 5.09
C LYS A 250 -11.74 36.20 3.75
N ARG A 251 -12.82 36.98 3.70
CA ARG A 251 -13.27 37.71 2.50
C ARG A 251 -12.25 38.78 2.05
N LEU A 252 -11.70 39.57 2.98
CA LEU A 252 -10.72 40.60 2.66
C LEU A 252 -9.41 39.98 2.14
N PHE A 253 -8.91 38.94 2.80
CA PHE A 253 -7.72 38.22 2.35
C PHE A 253 -7.93 37.62 0.96
N LYS A 254 -9.09 36.96 0.73
CA LYS A 254 -9.44 36.43 -0.60
C LYS A 254 -9.47 37.54 -1.67
N LYS A 255 -10.03 38.72 -1.35
CA LYS A 255 -10.04 39.87 -2.26
C LYS A 255 -8.62 40.33 -2.62
N ALA A 256 -7.70 40.39 -1.65
CA ALA A 256 -6.30 40.74 -1.89
C ALA A 256 -5.61 39.69 -2.78
N TYR A 257 -5.76 38.41 -2.44
CA TYR A 257 -5.20 37.29 -3.20
C TYR A 257 -5.72 37.26 -4.65
N ASP A 258 -7.03 37.40 -4.85
CA ASP A 258 -7.65 37.37 -6.19
C ASP A 258 -7.23 38.55 -7.06
N LYS A 259 -6.99 39.73 -6.47
CA LYS A 259 -6.45 40.91 -7.17
C LYS A 259 -5.05 40.61 -7.69
N LEU A 260 -4.17 40.10 -6.82
CA LEU A 260 -2.79 39.81 -7.17
C LEU A 260 -2.68 38.67 -8.20
N LYS A 261 -3.49 37.61 -8.05
CA LYS A 261 -3.49 36.48 -8.99
C LYS A 261 -3.97 36.84 -10.39
N LYS A 262 -4.81 37.87 -10.53
CA LYS A 262 -5.19 38.42 -11.85
C LYS A 262 -4.02 39.16 -12.49
N ASP A 263 -3.28 39.93 -11.71
CA ASP A 263 -2.10 40.66 -12.18
C ASP A 263 -0.95 39.70 -12.57
N ASP A 264 -0.75 38.61 -11.81
CA ASP A 264 0.22 37.56 -12.13
C ASP A 264 -0.04 36.88 -13.47
N LYS A 265 -1.30 36.57 -13.77
CA LYS A 265 -1.68 36.02 -15.09
C LYS A 265 -1.32 36.95 -16.24
N GLN A 266 -1.37 38.27 -16.01
CA GLN A 266 -0.99 39.26 -17.01
C GLN A 266 0.53 39.44 -17.09
N LYS A 267 1.23 39.36 -15.96
CA LYS A 267 2.68 39.58 -15.86
C LYS A 267 3.53 38.32 -16.04
N THR A 268 2.91 37.16 -16.24
CA THR A 268 3.56 35.84 -16.40
C THR A 268 4.62 35.51 -15.32
N ARG A 269 4.44 36.05 -14.12
CA ARG A 269 5.29 35.77 -12.94
C ARG A 269 4.42 35.49 -11.74
N ASN A 270 4.97 34.72 -10.79
CA ASN A 270 4.33 34.49 -9.50
C ASN A 270 4.60 35.66 -8.55
N PHE A 271 3.63 35.97 -7.71
CA PHE A 271 3.74 36.98 -6.68
C PHE A 271 4.65 36.54 -5.52
N THR A 272 5.22 37.54 -4.85
CA THR A 272 6.07 37.38 -3.66
C THR A 272 5.31 37.64 -2.36
N LYS A 273 5.91 37.27 -1.23
CA LYS A 273 5.45 37.55 0.13
C LYS A 273 5.12 39.03 0.32
N ASN A 274 6.06 39.89 -0.07
CA ASN A 274 5.93 41.33 0.09
C ASN A 274 4.79 41.91 -0.75
N GLU A 275 4.63 41.46 -2.00
CA GLU A 275 3.55 41.95 -2.86
C GLU A 275 2.15 41.58 -2.34
N LEU A 276 1.99 40.37 -1.79
CA LEU A 276 0.74 39.98 -1.16
C LEU A 276 0.51 40.78 0.14
N GLN A 277 1.55 41.00 0.93
CA GLN A 277 1.49 41.84 2.13
C GLN A 277 1.07 43.28 1.79
N GLU A 278 1.70 43.91 0.80
CA GLU A 278 1.35 45.25 0.31
C GLU A 278 -0.07 45.31 -0.25
N THR A 279 -0.51 44.26 -0.95
CA THR A 279 -1.87 44.19 -1.49
C THR A 279 -2.91 44.10 -0.37
N ILE A 280 -2.62 43.35 0.70
CA ILE A 280 -3.46 43.30 1.90
C ILE A 280 -3.53 44.68 2.56
N GLU A 281 -2.38 45.33 2.73
CA GLU A 281 -2.27 46.68 3.32
C GLU A 281 -3.02 47.73 2.49
N SER A 282 -3.00 47.62 1.15
CA SER A 282 -3.72 48.53 0.26
C SER A 282 -5.25 48.49 0.40
N LEU A 283 -5.79 47.46 1.05
CA LEU A 283 -7.21 47.35 1.37
C LEU A 283 -7.58 48.06 2.68
N ARG A 284 -6.60 48.65 3.39
CA ARG A 284 -6.84 49.40 4.62
C ARG A 284 -7.73 50.61 4.35
N ASP A 285 -8.81 50.69 5.11
CA ASP A 285 -9.71 51.83 5.22
C ASP A 285 -10.02 52.10 6.70
N GLY A 286 -10.54 53.29 7.01
CA GLY A 286 -10.84 53.68 8.41
C GLY A 286 -11.89 52.81 9.13
N LYS A 287 -12.51 51.82 8.47
CA LYS A 287 -13.48 50.88 9.05
C LYS A 287 -12.93 49.46 9.20
N ASN A 288 -11.71 49.18 8.73
CA ASN A 288 -11.16 47.83 8.69
C ASN A 288 -9.72 47.70 9.20
N GLU A 289 -9.12 48.75 9.77
CA GLU A 289 -7.73 48.77 10.26
C GLU A 289 -7.38 47.55 11.13
N SER A 290 -8.11 47.34 12.23
CA SER A 290 -7.88 46.20 13.13
C SER A 290 -8.05 44.83 12.46
N THR A 291 -8.87 44.76 11.40
CA THR A 291 -9.07 43.53 10.62
C THR A 291 -7.87 43.26 9.73
N ILE A 292 -7.32 44.29 9.09
CA ILE A 292 -6.11 44.21 8.26
C ILE A 292 -4.89 43.86 9.12
N ASP A 293 -4.72 44.52 10.27
CA ASP A 293 -3.64 44.21 11.22
C ASP A 293 -3.68 42.75 11.66
N GLY A 294 -4.89 42.24 11.95
CA GLY A 294 -5.09 40.83 12.28
C GLY A 294 -4.75 39.87 11.14
N ILE A 295 -5.00 40.24 9.89
CA ILE A 295 -4.60 39.43 8.72
C ILE A 295 -3.10 39.47 8.55
N LEU A 296 -2.48 40.65 8.60
CA LEU A 296 -1.03 40.83 8.41
C LEU A 296 -0.22 40.11 9.48
N TRP A 297 -0.63 40.18 10.74
CA TRP A 297 0.03 39.43 11.81
C TRP A 297 -0.03 37.92 11.56
N ARG A 298 -1.19 37.39 11.13
CA ARG A 298 -1.34 35.96 10.78
C ARG A 298 -0.52 35.60 9.55
N TYR A 299 -0.52 36.45 8.53
CA TYR A 299 0.23 36.25 7.30
C TYR A 299 1.73 36.19 7.58
N GLY A 300 2.26 37.17 8.32
CA GLY A 300 3.67 37.22 8.75
C GLY A 300 4.09 35.96 9.50
N ARG A 301 3.28 35.51 10.47
CA ARG A 301 3.53 34.27 11.22
C ARG A 301 3.71 33.05 10.30
N VAL A 302 2.96 32.99 9.20
CA VAL A 302 3.07 31.92 8.21
C VAL A 302 4.30 32.12 7.33
N THR A 303 4.48 33.31 6.75
CA THR A 303 5.54 33.56 5.76
C THR A 303 6.94 33.63 6.36
N ASP A 304 7.06 33.87 7.67
CA ASP A 304 8.32 33.86 8.40
C ASP A 304 8.85 32.44 8.63
N GLU A 305 8.01 31.41 8.46
CA GLU A 305 8.50 30.05 8.52
C GLU A 305 9.46 29.76 7.35
N LYS A 306 10.60 29.13 7.66
CA LYS A 306 11.67 28.77 6.70
C LYS A 306 11.20 27.94 5.51
N MET A 307 10.03 27.33 5.61
CA MET A 307 9.43 26.47 4.60
C MET A 307 8.88 27.25 3.42
N PHE A 308 8.37 28.47 3.63
CA PHE A 308 7.80 29.28 2.57
C PHE A 308 8.90 30.16 1.94
N ASP A 309 8.95 30.21 0.62
CA ASP A 309 9.96 30.94 -0.15
C ASP A 309 9.30 31.68 -1.33
N ASP A 310 9.91 32.75 -1.82
CA ASP A 310 9.37 33.52 -2.95
C ASP A 310 9.69 32.88 -4.30
N TYR A 311 10.78 32.13 -4.38
CA TYR A 311 11.36 31.65 -5.64
C TYR A 311 11.51 30.14 -5.67
N GLN A 312 11.83 29.50 -4.55
CA GLN A 312 12.04 28.06 -4.48
C GLN A 312 10.72 27.30 -4.33
N SER A 313 10.51 26.30 -5.19
CA SER A 313 9.39 25.36 -5.12
C SER A 313 9.92 23.93 -5.02
N ILE A 314 9.01 22.98 -4.85
CA ILE A 314 9.32 21.55 -4.85
C ILE A 314 9.87 21.16 -6.24
N PRO A 315 11.14 20.73 -6.35
CA PRO A 315 11.77 20.44 -7.64
C PRO A 315 11.38 19.04 -8.13
N LEU A 316 10.21 18.92 -8.78
CA LEU A 316 9.64 17.63 -9.21
C LEU A 316 10.62 16.76 -10.00
N ARG A 317 11.33 17.33 -10.99
CA ARG A 317 12.33 16.59 -11.79
C ARG A 317 13.49 16.02 -10.97
N SER A 318 13.79 16.63 -9.82
CA SER A 318 14.80 16.11 -8.90
C SER A 318 14.24 15.03 -7.95
N TYR A 319 12.92 14.97 -7.78
CA TYR A 319 12.24 14.04 -6.87
C TYR A 319 11.75 12.79 -7.62
N PHE A 320 11.49 12.90 -8.91
CA PHE A 320 11.02 11.81 -9.74
C PHE A 320 12.02 11.59 -10.87
N GLN A 321 12.69 10.44 -10.88
CA GLN A 321 13.56 9.98 -11.96
C GLN A 321 13.45 8.45 -12.08
N PRO A 322 13.48 7.87 -13.29
CA PRO A 322 13.57 6.42 -13.44
C PRO A 322 14.79 5.87 -12.69
N GLY A 323 14.59 4.78 -11.96
CA GLY A 323 15.59 4.17 -11.11
C GLY A 323 15.92 4.95 -9.84
N GLN A 324 15.09 5.92 -9.46
CA GLN A 324 15.28 6.69 -8.23
C GLN A 324 14.15 6.42 -7.23
N LEU A 325 14.55 6.19 -5.99
CA LEU A 325 13.71 6.23 -4.80
C LEU A 325 13.94 7.56 -4.07
N THR A 326 12.90 8.40 -4.00
CA THR A 326 12.91 9.61 -3.17
C THR A 326 12.13 9.37 -1.89
N ILE A 327 12.73 9.60 -0.72
CA ILE A 327 12.07 9.50 0.58
C ILE A 327 11.92 10.91 1.12
N ILE A 328 10.68 11.39 1.23
CA ILE A 328 10.38 12.65 1.91
C ILE A 328 10.11 12.34 3.39
N ASP A 329 11.10 12.60 4.23
CA ASP A 329 11.02 12.47 5.68
C ASP A 329 10.44 13.75 6.28
N VAL A 330 9.19 13.65 6.72
CA VAL A 330 8.46 14.73 7.40
C VAL A 330 8.15 14.40 8.86
N SER A 331 8.90 13.48 9.47
CA SER A 331 8.71 13.04 10.85
C SER A 331 8.79 14.15 11.90
N ASN A 332 9.52 15.24 11.60
CA ASN A 332 9.79 16.33 12.54
C ASN A 332 8.81 17.52 12.44
N ILE A 333 7.71 17.38 11.71
CA ILE A 333 6.71 18.46 11.54
C ILE A 333 5.29 17.97 11.84
N GLY A 334 4.41 18.89 12.24
CA GLY A 334 3.02 18.56 12.60
C GLY A 334 2.17 18.13 11.40
N ASP A 335 1.11 17.36 11.67
CA ASP A 335 0.17 16.76 10.72
C ASP A 335 -0.31 17.70 9.62
N TRP A 336 -0.69 18.93 10.00
CA TRP A 336 -1.21 19.90 9.04
C TRP A 336 -0.16 20.29 8.00
N LYS A 337 1.13 20.41 8.39
CA LYS A 337 2.23 20.69 7.46
C LYS A 337 2.48 19.50 6.55
N GLN A 338 2.45 18.28 7.11
CA GLN A 338 2.56 17.05 6.33
C GLN A 338 1.48 16.98 5.25
N GLN A 339 0.21 17.24 5.61
CA GLN A 339 -0.91 17.27 4.67
C GLN A 339 -0.75 18.36 3.60
N LEU A 340 -0.28 19.56 3.97
CA LEU A 340 -0.04 20.65 3.04
C LEU A 340 1.05 20.31 2.02
N ILE A 341 2.18 19.74 2.46
CA ILE A 341 3.27 19.31 1.56
C ILE A 341 2.75 18.25 0.60
N ALA A 342 2.07 17.23 1.13
CA ALA A 342 1.52 16.16 0.31
C ALA A 342 0.54 16.72 -0.73
N ASP A 343 -0.36 17.61 -0.33
CA ASP A 343 -1.29 18.26 -1.26
C ASP A 343 -0.58 19.02 -2.38
N ILE A 344 0.37 19.91 -2.03
CA ILE A 344 1.11 20.71 -3.03
C ILE A 344 1.92 19.80 -3.97
N LEU A 345 2.62 18.81 -3.42
CA LEU A 345 3.39 17.84 -4.20
C LEU A 345 2.49 17.09 -5.19
N LEU A 346 1.39 16.54 -4.71
CA LEU A 346 0.43 15.78 -5.52
C LEU A 346 -0.20 16.66 -6.60
N ARG A 347 -0.58 17.90 -6.26
CA ARG A 347 -1.13 18.86 -7.23
C ARG A 347 -0.14 19.22 -8.32
N HIS A 348 1.10 19.54 -7.94
CA HIS A 348 2.13 19.91 -8.92
C HIS A 348 2.49 18.73 -9.80
N LEU A 349 2.58 17.53 -9.23
CA LEU A 349 2.84 16.32 -10.01
C LEU A 349 1.71 16.04 -11.00
N PHE A 350 0.45 16.17 -10.56
CA PHE A 350 -0.71 15.99 -11.44
C PHE A 350 -0.71 17.00 -12.59
N ASP A 351 -0.46 18.27 -12.30
CA ASP A 351 -0.32 19.32 -13.32
C ASP A 351 0.85 19.05 -14.27
N ALA A 352 2.03 18.69 -13.74
CA ALA A 352 3.23 18.37 -14.51
C ALA A 352 3.01 17.20 -15.47
N ARG A 353 2.43 16.09 -14.99
CA ARG A 353 2.15 14.90 -15.82
C ARG A 353 1.06 15.18 -16.84
N LYS A 354 -0.04 15.83 -16.44
CA LYS A 354 -1.11 16.22 -17.38
C LYS A 354 -0.59 17.19 -18.44
N GLY A 355 0.21 18.18 -18.07
CA GLY A 355 0.80 19.14 -19.00
C GLY A 355 1.83 18.50 -19.93
N THR A 356 2.61 17.54 -19.44
CA THR A 356 3.55 16.77 -20.26
C THR A 356 2.82 15.88 -21.27
N ASP A 357 1.78 15.16 -20.82
CA ASP A 357 0.98 14.26 -21.66
C ASP A 357 0.19 14.99 -22.76
N ASN A 358 -0.31 16.19 -22.45
CA ASN A 358 -0.99 17.07 -23.42
C ASN A 358 -0.01 17.98 -24.21
N GLU A 359 1.30 17.73 -24.15
CA GLU A 359 2.35 18.49 -24.85
C GLU A 359 2.44 19.99 -24.50
N TYR A 360 1.77 20.44 -23.42
CA TYR A 360 1.88 21.80 -22.90
C TYR A 360 3.23 22.07 -22.22
N TYR A 361 3.81 21.05 -21.59
CA TYR A 361 5.14 21.12 -21.00
C TYR A 361 6.13 20.35 -21.85
N SER A 362 7.29 20.97 -22.10
CA SER A 362 8.39 20.40 -22.86
C SER A 362 9.68 20.57 -22.08
N GLU A 363 10.66 19.71 -22.36
CA GLU A 363 11.93 19.70 -21.64
C GLU A 363 12.66 21.04 -21.67
N HIS A 364 12.62 21.75 -22.79
CA HIS A 364 13.37 22.99 -23.00
C HIS A 364 12.69 24.20 -22.36
N GLN A 365 11.37 24.30 -22.44
CA GLN A 365 10.62 25.46 -21.95
C GLN A 365 10.25 25.34 -20.46
N HIS A 366 10.01 24.11 -20.00
CA HIS A 366 9.48 23.84 -18.67
C HIS A 366 10.27 22.70 -17.98
N PRO A 367 11.60 22.83 -17.83
CA PRO A 367 12.45 21.71 -17.41
C PRO A 367 12.06 21.12 -16.04
N ASP A 368 11.52 21.92 -15.12
CA ASP A 368 11.11 21.45 -13.79
C ASP A 368 9.71 20.83 -13.73
N ARG A 369 8.87 21.09 -14.74
CA ARG A 369 7.49 20.57 -14.84
C ARG A 369 7.33 19.48 -15.90
N TYR A 370 8.35 19.26 -16.71
CA TYR A 370 8.36 18.19 -17.70
C TYR A 370 8.75 16.86 -17.06
N ILE A 371 7.77 15.97 -16.91
CA ILE A 371 7.95 14.62 -16.35
C ILE A 371 7.44 13.62 -17.40
N PRO A 372 8.29 13.06 -18.28
CA PRO A 372 7.86 12.23 -19.40
C PRO A 372 7.60 10.75 -19.06
N TYR A 373 7.74 10.36 -17.79
CA TYR A 373 7.60 8.97 -17.34
C TYR A 373 6.53 8.82 -16.25
N PRO A 374 5.97 7.59 -16.08
CA PRO A 374 5.11 7.28 -14.97
C PRO A 374 5.81 7.44 -13.62
N THR A 375 5.03 7.75 -12.59
CA THR A 375 5.53 7.95 -11.22
C THR A 375 4.68 7.17 -10.24
N PHE A 376 5.31 6.67 -9.17
CA PHE A 376 4.62 5.91 -8.12
C PHE A 376 4.87 6.55 -6.77
N ILE A 377 3.80 6.96 -6.08
CA ILE A 377 3.88 7.60 -4.75
C ILE A 377 3.35 6.65 -3.70
N ILE A 378 4.13 6.40 -2.65
CA ILE A 378 3.72 5.65 -1.47
C ILE A 378 3.38 6.65 -0.38
N LEU A 379 2.12 6.70 0.02
CA LEU A 379 1.62 7.53 1.12
C LEU A 379 1.48 6.67 2.37
N GLU A 380 2.44 6.79 3.28
CA GLU A 380 2.39 6.08 4.55
C GLU A 380 1.41 6.75 5.53
N GLU A 381 0.68 5.94 6.30
CA GLU A 381 -0.45 6.41 7.13
C GLU A 381 -1.46 7.22 6.31
N ALA A 382 -1.87 6.67 5.16
CA ALA A 382 -2.78 7.29 4.19
C ALA A 382 -4.05 7.89 4.80
N HIS A 383 -4.54 7.34 5.93
CA HIS A 383 -5.71 7.86 6.65
C HIS A 383 -5.51 9.29 7.19
N ARG A 384 -4.27 9.79 7.32
CA ARG A 384 -3.97 11.20 7.66
C ARG A 384 -4.17 12.13 6.47
N PHE A 385 -4.06 11.63 5.24
CA PHE A 385 -4.15 12.42 4.00
C PHE A 385 -5.54 12.37 3.36
N ALA A 386 -6.28 11.28 3.56
CA ALA A 386 -7.68 11.13 3.17
C ALA A 386 -8.50 10.47 4.29
N PRO A 387 -8.77 11.17 5.39
CA PRO A 387 -9.54 10.61 6.49
C PRO A 387 -11.01 10.38 6.09
N GLN A 388 -11.63 9.34 6.66
CA GLN A 388 -13.06 9.04 6.51
C GLN A 388 -13.92 10.18 7.10
N ALA A 389 -13.52 10.70 8.27
CA ALA A 389 -14.19 11.80 8.95
C ALA A 389 -13.23 12.98 9.15
N GLY A 390 -13.73 14.20 8.95
CA GLY A 390 -12.94 15.43 8.99
C GLY A 390 -12.41 15.84 7.61
N GLU A 391 -11.75 16.98 7.57
CA GLU A 391 -11.12 17.51 6.36
C GLU A 391 -9.61 17.36 6.44
N ALA A 392 -9.01 16.78 5.38
CA ALA A 392 -7.57 16.89 5.13
C ALA A 392 -7.38 17.62 3.80
N LYS A 393 -6.37 18.50 3.73
CA LYS A 393 -6.15 19.35 2.54
C LYS A 393 -5.83 18.53 1.30
N SER A 394 -5.04 17.47 1.48
CA SER A 394 -4.68 16.52 0.44
C SER A 394 -5.85 15.67 -0.05
N LYS A 395 -6.96 15.54 0.69
CA LYS A 395 -8.03 14.57 0.41
C LYS A 395 -8.62 14.75 -0.99
N ASN A 396 -9.01 15.97 -1.35
CA ASN A 396 -9.64 16.24 -2.64
C ASN A 396 -8.68 16.02 -3.82
N THR A 397 -7.44 16.52 -3.69
CA THR A 397 -6.39 16.29 -4.68
C THR A 397 -6.11 14.80 -4.84
N LEU A 398 -6.01 14.07 -3.72
CA LEU A 398 -5.77 12.63 -3.73
C LEU A 398 -6.91 11.88 -4.43
N LYS A 399 -8.17 12.21 -4.15
CA LYS A 399 -9.33 11.62 -4.85
C LYS A 399 -9.26 11.88 -6.36
N THR A 400 -8.94 13.10 -6.79
CA THR A 400 -8.76 13.42 -8.22
C THR A 400 -7.65 12.57 -8.86
N ILE A 401 -6.53 12.38 -8.18
CA ILE A 401 -5.45 11.54 -8.72
C ILE A 401 -5.83 10.06 -8.73
N LEU A 402 -6.54 9.57 -7.71
CA LEU A 402 -7.02 8.19 -7.69
C LEU A 402 -8.05 7.92 -8.81
N SER A 403 -8.83 8.91 -9.23
CA SER A 403 -9.80 8.76 -10.32
C SER A 403 -9.24 9.02 -11.72
N GLU A 404 -8.31 9.97 -11.87
CA GLU A 404 -7.82 10.44 -13.17
C GLU A 404 -6.33 10.18 -13.41
N GLY A 405 -5.55 9.95 -12.36
CA GLY A 405 -4.09 9.82 -12.40
C GLY A 405 -3.61 8.66 -13.26
N ARG A 406 -4.40 7.59 -13.37
CA ARG A 406 -4.17 6.47 -14.30
C ARG A 406 -3.88 6.96 -15.73
N LYS A 407 -4.65 7.92 -16.24
CA LYS A 407 -4.50 8.45 -17.62
C LYS A 407 -3.15 9.11 -17.82
N PHE A 408 -2.63 9.73 -16.76
CA PHE A 408 -1.39 10.49 -16.78
C PHE A 408 -0.23 9.71 -16.15
N GLY A 409 -0.34 8.40 -15.94
CA GLY A 409 0.74 7.57 -15.39
C GLY A 409 1.15 7.95 -13.96
N ILE A 410 0.21 8.36 -13.11
CA ILE A 410 0.46 8.60 -11.68
C ILE A 410 -0.18 7.46 -10.89
N GLY A 411 0.66 6.62 -10.29
CA GLY A 411 0.26 5.56 -9.38
C GLY A 411 0.41 5.97 -7.93
N ILE A 412 -0.47 5.47 -7.07
CA ILE A 412 -0.45 5.75 -5.63
C ILE A 412 -0.57 4.44 -4.87
N ALA A 413 0.32 4.21 -3.92
CA ALA A 413 0.15 3.22 -2.87
C ALA A 413 -0.37 3.90 -1.60
N MET A 414 -1.57 3.55 -1.16
CA MET A 414 -2.11 3.97 0.12
C MET A 414 -1.78 2.92 1.18
N VAL A 415 -0.97 3.31 2.16
CA VAL A 415 -0.48 2.40 3.20
C VAL A 415 -1.07 2.82 4.54
N THR A 416 -1.86 1.97 5.19
CA THR A 416 -2.53 2.33 6.45
C THR A 416 -2.72 1.14 7.38
N GLN A 417 -2.66 1.41 8.69
CA GLN A 417 -3.02 0.42 9.71
C GLN A 417 -4.49 0.46 10.12
N ARG A 418 -5.22 1.48 9.68
CA ARG A 418 -6.59 1.78 10.10
C ARG A 418 -7.46 2.04 8.86
N PRO A 419 -7.86 0.98 8.12
CA PRO A 419 -8.69 1.16 6.93
C PRO A 419 -10.03 1.83 7.27
N SER A 420 -10.64 1.57 8.43
CA SER A 420 -11.89 2.24 8.86
C SER A 420 -11.76 3.76 9.02
N LYS A 421 -10.55 4.29 9.18
CA LYS A 421 -10.29 5.74 9.25
C LYS A 421 -9.94 6.37 7.91
N LEU A 422 -9.78 5.57 6.85
CA LEU A 422 -9.49 6.02 5.51
C LEU A 422 -10.79 6.21 4.72
N ASP A 423 -10.85 7.25 3.90
CA ASP A 423 -11.98 7.51 3.00
C ASP A 423 -12.30 6.30 2.11
N ALA A 424 -13.54 5.82 2.20
CA ALA A 424 -14.00 4.61 1.49
C ALA A 424 -13.86 4.73 -0.03
N ASP A 425 -14.20 5.89 -0.61
CA ASP A 425 -14.06 6.12 -2.04
C ASP A 425 -12.59 6.08 -2.46
N SER A 426 -11.71 6.68 -1.66
CA SER A 426 -10.27 6.64 -1.94
C SER A 426 -9.76 5.19 -1.92
N LEU A 427 -10.17 4.39 -0.93
CA LEU A 427 -9.75 2.99 -0.83
C LEU A 427 -10.30 2.13 -1.98
N SER A 428 -11.54 2.35 -2.42
CA SER A 428 -12.15 1.60 -3.52
C SER A 428 -11.55 1.90 -4.89
N GLN A 429 -10.85 3.03 -5.06
CA GLN A 429 -10.07 3.30 -6.27
C GLN A 429 -8.73 2.54 -6.31
N CYS A 430 -8.29 1.94 -5.20
CA CYS A 430 -7.11 1.07 -5.19
C CYS A 430 -7.49 -0.33 -5.67
N MET A 431 -7.30 -0.57 -6.97
CA MET A 431 -7.71 -1.81 -7.64
C MET A 431 -6.79 -2.99 -7.37
N THR A 432 -5.61 -2.77 -6.78
CA THR A 432 -4.76 -3.83 -6.23
C THR A 432 -4.68 -3.65 -4.73
N GLN A 433 -4.85 -4.73 -3.97
CA GLN A 433 -4.81 -4.69 -2.50
C GLN A 433 -3.90 -5.79 -1.94
N ILE A 434 -3.11 -5.42 -0.95
CA ILE A 434 -2.32 -6.35 -0.13
C ILE A 434 -2.79 -6.18 1.32
N THR A 435 -3.57 -7.15 1.78
CA THR A 435 -4.21 -7.12 3.09
C THR A 435 -3.53 -8.14 4.00
N MET A 436 -2.85 -7.67 5.03
CA MET A 436 -2.22 -8.49 6.06
C MET A 436 -3.20 -8.74 7.21
N ARG A 437 -2.72 -9.33 8.31
CA ARG A 437 -3.56 -9.60 9.49
C ARG A 437 -4.34 -8.36 9.94
N ILE A 438 -5.66 -8.49 10.04
CA ILE A 438 -6.59 -7.48 10.59
C ILE A 438 -7.56 -8.16 11.55
N ILE A 439 -7.56 -7.70 12.81
CA ILE A 439 -8.36 -8.29 13.89
C ILE A 439 -9.66 -7.50 14.12
N ASN A 440 -9.65 -6.20 13.89
CA ASN A 440 -10.79 -5.34 14.21
C ASN A 440 -11.94 -5.56 13.19
N PRO A 441 -13.17 -5.90 13.66
CA PRO A 441 -14.31 -6.14 12.76
C PRO A 441 -14.70 -4.92 11.91
N SER A 442 -14.56 -3.70 12.44
CA SER A 442 -14.86 -2.48 11.68
C SER A 442 -13.89 -2.26 10.52
N ASP A 443 -12.62 -2.65 10.71
CA ASP A 443 -11.60 -2.60 9.66
C ASP A 443 -11.84 -3.69 8.60
N GLN A 444 -12.23 -4.90 9.01
CA GLN A 444 -12.60 -5.98 8.09
C GLN A 444 -13.79 -5.62 7.21
N LYS A 445 -14.84 -5.04 7.80
CA LYS A 445 -16.03 -4.61 7.06
C LYS A 445 -15.70 -3.52 6.03
N GLN A 446 -14.81 -2.59 6.38
CA GLN A 446 -14.34 -1.56 5.46
C GLN A 446 -13.59 -2.17 4.27
N ILE A 447 -12.76 -3.19 4.53
CA ILE A 447 -12.05 -3.94 3.49
C ILE A 447 -13.04 -4.69 2.59
N GLU A 448 -14.04 -5.38 3.18
CA GLU A 448 -15.08 -6.12 2.45
C GLU A 448 -15.85 -5.26 1.45
N GLN A 449 -16.12 -4.00 1.80
CA GLN A 449 -16.80 -3.05 0.91
C GLN A 449 -15.93 -2.57 -0.25
N SER A 450 -14.61 -2.70 -0.14
CA SER A 450 -13.66 -2.23 -1.14
C SER A 450 -13.18 -3.31 -2.11
N ILE A 451 -13.39 -4.61 -1.78
CA ILE A 451 -12.93 -5.73 -2.62
C ILE A 451 -14.06 -6.31 -3.46
N GLU A 452 -13.72 -6.80 -4.65
CA GLU A 452 -14.61 -7.60 -5.50
C GLU A 452 -15.13 -8.87 -4.79
N SER A 453 -16.29 -9.34 -5.23
CA SER A 453 -17.02 -10.46 -4.61
C SER A 453 -16.21 -11.75 -4.44
N VAL A 454 -15.24 -12.00 -5.32
CA VAL A 454 -14.40 -13.21 -5.34
C VAL A 454 -13.46 -13.31 -4.12
N SER A 455 -13.28 -12.23 -3.35
CA SER A 455 -12.34 -12.23 -2.21
C SER A 455 -13.00 -12.31 -0.83
N ARG A 456 -14.34 -12.40 -0.73
CA ARG A 456 -15.02 -12.35 0.58
C ARG A 456 -14.65 -13.51 1.50
N ASP A 457 -14.50 -14.72 0.96
CA ASP A 457 -14.10 -15.88 1.77
C ASP A 457 -12.70 -15.70 2.38
N LEU A 458 -11.82 -14.97 1.70
CA LEU A 458 -10.47 -14.69 2.20
C LEU A 458 -10.49 -13.66 3.34
N ILE A 459 -11.55 -12.84 3.45
CA ILE A 459 -11.66 -11.85 4.53
C ILE A 459 -11.84 -12.53 5.89
N GLU A 460 -12.55 -13.66 5.92
CA GLU A 460 -12.74 -14.46 7.14
C GLU A 460 -11.42 -15.00 7.69
N GLU A 461 -10.40 -15.16 6.82
CA GLU A 461 -9.04 -15.59 7.19
C GLU A 461 -8.13 -14.44 7.67
N LEU A 462 -8.53 -13.18 7.52
CA LEU A 462 -7.67 -12.05 7.93
C LEU A 462 -7.22 -12.09 9.40
N PRO A 463 -8.04 -12.56 10.38
CA PRO A 463 -7.58 -12.71 11.75
C PRO A 463 -6.56 -13.83 11.96
N SER A 464 -6.62 -14.90 11.15
CA SER A 464 -5.81 -16.12 11.30
C SER A 464 -4.41 -15.96 10.69
N LEU A 465 -4.21 -14.99 9.78
CA LEU A 465 -2.93 -14.72 9.14
C LEU A 465 -1.80 -14.49 10.15
N ALA A 466 -0.68 -15.21 9.97
CA ALA A 466 0.53 -14.98 10.74
C ALA A 466 1.24 -13.68 10.32
N ARG A 467 2.21 -13.24 11.13
CA ARG A 467 3.09 -12.12 10.76
C ARG A 467 3.85 -12.47 9.47
N GLY A 468 3.89 -11.54 8.52
CA GLY A 468 4.52 -11.78 7.22
C GLY A 468 3.63 -12.56 6.24
N GLN A 469 2.38 -12.86 6.59
CA GLN A 469 1.39 -13.36 5.64
C GLN A 469 0.47 -12.23 5.17
N ALA A 470 0.01 -12.34 3.93
CA ALA A 470 -0.91 -11.39 3.33
C ALA A 470 -1.82 -12.08 2.31
N ILE A 471 -3.01 -11.52 2.12
CA ILE A 471 -3.86 -11.80 0.97
C ILE A 471 -3.59 -10.72 -0.07
N ILE A 472 -3.28 -11.13 -1.30
CA ILE A 472 -3.16 -10.24 -2.44
C ILE A 472 -4.37 -10.44 -3.35
N SER A 473 -5.01 -9.34 -3.74
CA SER A 473 -6.17 -9.35 -4.61
C SER A 473 -6.16 -8.15 -5.56
N GLY A 474 -7.01 -8.21 -6.59
CA GLY A 474 -7.19 -7.14 -7.54
C GLY A 474 -6.40 -7.30 -8.84
N VAL A 475 -6.32 -6.24 -9.63
CA VAL A 475 -5.94 -6.31 -11.06
C VAL A 475 -4.49 -6.70 -11.37
N ALA A 476 -3.59 -6.59 -10.39
CA ALA A 476 -2.18 -6.94 -10.58
C ALA A 476 -1.94 -8.47 -10.54
N ILE A 477 -2.95 -9.26 -10.21
CA ILE A 477 -2.93 -10.73 -10.17
C ILE A 477 -4.23 -11.27 -10.81
N ASN A 478 -4.21 -12.48 -11.39
CA ASN A 478 -5.41 -13.00 -12.07
C ASN A 478 -6.48 -13.48 -11.08
N THR A 479 -6.07 -13.93 -9.90
CA THR A 479 -6.98 -14.38 -8.84
C THR A 479 -6.41 -14.10 -7.46
N PRO A 480 -7.25 -13.81 -6.45
CA PRO A 480 -6.78 -13.57 -5.09
C PRO A 480 -6.07 -14.78 -4.48
N VAL A 481 -4.92 -14.53 -3.84
CA VAL A 481 -4.09 -15.56 -3.19
C VAL A 481 -3.56 -15.12 -1.84
N THR A 482 -3.36 -16.11 -0.97
CA THR A 482 -2.65 -15.92 0.29
C THR A 482 -1.16 -16.22 0.10
N VAL A 483 -0.30 -15.33 0.58
CA VAL A 483 1.14 -15.37 0.36
C VAL A 483 1.92 -15.27 1.67
N ASN A 484 3.09 -15.91 1.69
CA ASN A 484 4.15 -15.60 2.64
C ASN A 484 5.06 -14.54 1.99
N ILE A 485 5.11 -13.35 2.56
CA ILE A 485 5.97 -12.26 2.08
C ILE A 485 7.43 -12.69 2.18
N ARG A 486 8.19 -12.54 1.09
CA ARG A 486 9.60 -12.94 1.05
C ARG A 486 10.47 -12.10 2.00
N GLY A 487 11.66 -12.62 2.28
CA GLY A 487 12.73 -11.88 2.92
C GLY A 487 13.11 -10.60 2.14
N ARG A 488 13.32 -9.48 2.85
CA ARG A 488 13.94 -8.27 2.29
C ARG A 488 15.42 -8.49 2.00
N ARG A 489 15.90 -7.86 0.92
CA ARG A 489 17.32 -7.81 0.54
C ARG A 489 18.05 -6.64 1.20
N THR A 490 17.31 -5.65 1.71
CA THR A 490 17.80 -4.46 2.40
C THR A 490 17.65 -4.59 3.92
N ALA A 491 18.36 -3.77 4.70
CA ALA A 491 18.26 -3.81 6.14
C ALA A 491 16.83 -3.53 6.65
N HIS A 492 16.49 -4.15 7.77
CA HIS A 492 15.19 -3.97 8.40
C HIS A 492 14.99 -2.54 8.90
N ILE A 493 13.77 -2.03 8.71
CA ILE A 493 13.34 -0.74 9.24
C ILE A 493 13.52 -0.74 10.75
N ARG A 494 14.20 0.30 11.27
CA ARG A 494 14.41 0.52 12.70
C ARG A 494 13.08 0.90 13.36
N GLY A 495 12.27 -0.11 13.66
CA GLY A 495 10.96 0.04 14.31
C GLY A 495 10.58 -1.14 15.18
N GLN A 496 11.54 -2.03 15.52
CA GLN A 496 11.28 -3.02 16.56
C GLN A 496 11.10 -2.29 17.89
N SER A 497 10.06 -2.66 18.65
CA SER A 497 9.89 -2.26 20.04
C SER A 497 11.23 -2.38 20.74
N LYS A 498 11.74 -1.28 21.28
CA LYS A 498 12.97 -1.29 22.07
C LYS A 498 12.82 -2.37 23.14
N ASP A 499 13.82 -3.22 23.31
CA ASP A 499 13.87 -4.14 24.45
C ASP A 499 14.05 -3.31 25.73
N ALA A 500 12.92 -2.81 26.23
CA ALA A 500 12.91 -1.92 27.38
C ALA A 500 13.55 -2.61 28.59
N PRO A 501 13.25 -3.88 28.92
CA PRO A 501 13.99 -4.63 29.93
C PRO A 501 15.51 -4.68 29.69
N GLY A 502 15.97 -5.00 28.49
CA GLY A 502 17.40 -5.03 28.14
C GLY A 502 18.08 -3.69 28.34
N ILE A 503 17.49 -2.62 27.80
CA ILE A 503 18.01 -1.24 27.90
C ILE A 503 17.98 -0.75 29.36
N TRP A 504 16.92 -1.03 30.11
CA TRP A 504 16.85 -0.67 31.53
C TRP A 504 17.90 -1.40 32.35
N ARG A 505 18.16 -2.67 32.03
CA ARG A 505 19.19 -3.48 32.68
C ARG A 505 20.59 -2.95 32.37
N GLU A 506 20.88 -2.64 31.11
CA GLU A 506 22.13 -1.99 30.70
C GLU A 506 22.34 -0.64 31.41
N TYR A 507 21.30 0.21 31.44
CA TYR A 507 21.38 1.51 32.09
C TYR A 507 21.63 1.39 33.60
N LYS A 508 20.91 0.48 34.27
CA LYS A 508 21.04 0.27 35.72
C LYS A 508 22.41 -0.32 36.09
N LEU A 509 22.89 -1.31 35.35
CA LEU A 509 24.22 -1.90 35.58
C LEU A 509 25.36 -0.93 35.21
N GLY A 510 25.12 -0.03 34.25
CA GLY A 510 26.05 1.04 33.88
C GLY A 510 26.16 2.17 34.90
N GLN A 511 25.18 2.37 35.79
CA GLN A 511 25.25 3.37 36.87
C GLN A 511 26.03 2.91 38.11
N ASP A 512 26.08 1.60 38.39
CA ASP A 512 26.87 1.06 39.52
C ASP A 512 28.38 1.06 39.23
N SER A 513 28.78 1.30 37.98
CA SER A 513 30.16 1.41 37.54
C SER A 513 30.46 2.89 37.24
N ASN A 514 31.25 3.56 38.07
CA ASN A 514 31.58 4.99 37.95
C ASN A 514 32.51 5.30 36.74
N THR A 515 32.12 4.86 35.54
CA THR A 515 32.89 5.00 34.30
C THR A 515 32.04 5.73 33.28
N ILE A 516 32.54 6.88 32.81
CA ILE A 516 31.94 7.72 31.78
C ILE A 516 31.67 6.85 30.53
N ILE A 517 30.41 6.60 30.21
CA ILE A 517 30.00 5.81 29.04
C ILE A 517 30.00 6.73 27.81
N THR A 518 31.02 6.60 26.96
CA THR A 518 30.89 6.92 25.52
C THR A 518 29.94 5.90 24.89
N ALA A 519 28.96 6.38 24.11
CA ALA A 519 27.87 5.61 23.53
C ALA A 519 28.33 4.30 22.84
N PRO A 520 27.65 3.16 23.06
CA PRO A 520 28.09 1.89 22.50
C PRO A 520 27.67 1.72 21.04
N SER A 521 28.63 1.26 20.23
CA SER A 521 28.41 0.71 18.89
C SER A 521 27.64 -0.62 19.00
N HIS A 522 26.36 -0.64 18.63
CA HIS A 522 25.55 -1.86 18.65
C HIS A 522 26.06 -2.88 17.63
N LYS A 523 26.58 -4.02 18.13
CA LYS A 523 26.67 -5.27 17.37
C LYS A 523 25.30 -5.95 17.38
N LEU A 524 24.92 -6.43 16.20
CA LEU A 524 23.70 -7.14 15.87
C LEU A 524 23.67 -8.51 16.56
N ASP A 525 22.53 -8.86 17.16
CA ASP A 525 22.19 -10.24 17.48
C ASP A 525 21.23 -10.76 16.41
N VAL A 526 21.65 -11.83 15.74
CA VAL A 526 20.98 -12.44 14.59
C VAL A 526 20.30 -13.71 15.13
N GLY A 527 19.01 -13.61 15.42
CA GLY A 527 18.17 -14.73 15.85
C GLY A 527 17.28 -15.21 14.69
N VAL A 528 17.49 -16.48 14.33
CA VAL A 528 16.91 -17.31 13.26
C VAL A 528 15.40 -17.17 13.08
#